data_AF-A0A847LU07-F1
#
_entry.id   AF-A0A847LU07-F1
#
_cell.length_a   1.000
_cell.length_b   1.000
_cell.length_c   1.000
_cell.angle_alpha   90.00
_cell.angle_beta   90.00
_cell.angle_gamma   90.00
#
_symmetry.space_group_name_H-M   'P 1'
#
loop_
_entity.id
_entity.type
_entity.pdbx_description
1 polymer ?
#
loop_
_entity_poly.entity_id
_entity_poly.type
_entity_poly.pdbx_seq_one_letter_code
_entity_poly.pdbx_strand_id
1 'polypeptide(L)' 'MTTQTSLAKHLKNSNGEIRCQRIRKKLLDEPEEVRVKVILHELLHLRYPNHGKMFKLLLDYYLKKVINS' A
#
# COMPACT_ATOMS: atom_id res chain seq x y z
N MET A 1 15.77 1.08 -24.51
CA MET A 1 14.35 1.21 -24.12
C MET A 1 14.06 0.29 -22.94
N THR A 2 14.52 0.66 -21.74
CA THR A 2 14.24 -0.12 -20.52
C THR A 2 12.89 0.34 -19.98
N THR A 3 11.91 -0.55 -20.06
CA THR A 3 10.55 -0.34 -19.56
C THR A 3 10.60 0.14 -18.11
N GLN A 4 9.91 1.24 -17.83
CA GLN A 4 9.51 1.69 -16.49
C GLN A 4 8.78 0.55 -15.79
N THR A 5 9.52 -0.40 -15.22
CA THR A 5 8.93 -1.46 -14.43
C THR A 5 8.81 -0.88 -13.03
N SER A 6 7.70 -0.17 -12.84
CA SER A 6 7.15 0.40 -11.62
C SER A 6 7.81 -0.14 -10.33
N LEU A 7 8.32 0.79 -9.53
CA LEU A 7 8.80 0.57 -8.17
C LEU A 7 7.74 -0.14 -7.29
N ALA A 8 6.46 -0.21 -7.71
CA ALA A 8 5.44 -1.07 -7.11
C ALA A 8 5.80 -2.57 -7.06
N LYS A 9 6.67 -3.08 -7.94
CA LYS A 9 7.21 -4.45 -7.83
C LYS A 9 8.09 -4.65 -6.59
N HIS A 10 8.75 -3.59 -6.11
CA HIS A 10 9.60 -3.66 -4.91
C HIS A 10 8.82 -3.54 -3.60
N LEU A 11 7.58 -3.06 -3.65
CA LEU A 11 6.72 -2.90 -2.48
C LEU A 11 5.87 -4.15 -2.18
N LYS A 12 5.81 -5.10 -3.12
CA LYS A 12 5.04 -6.33 -3.01
C LYS A 12 5.95 -7.53 -2.83
N ASN A 13 5.59 -8.48 -1.96
CA ASN A 13 6.26 -9.77 -1.88
C ASN A 13 5.92 -10.64 -3.11
N SER A 14 6.52 -11.83 -3.21
CA SER A 14 6.24 -12.82 -4.27
C SER A 14 4.75 -13.20 -4.39
N ASN A 15 3.96 -12.94 -3.35
CA ASN A 15 2.54 -13.24 -3.28
C ASN A 15 1.66 -12.01 -3.60
N GLY A 16 2.27 -10.87 -3.97
CA GLY A 16 1.58 -9.63 -4.31
C GLY A 16 1.16 -8.75 -3.10
N GLU A 17 1.57 -9.12 -1.88
CA GLU A 17 1.22 -8.40 -0.65
C GLU A 17 2.17 -7.24 -0.38
N ILE A 18 1.63 -6.11 0.07
CA ILE A 18 2.44 -4.94 0.41
C ILE A 18 3.27 -5.26 1.65
N ARG A 19 4.59 -5.04 1.54
CA ARG A 19 5.56 -5.28 2.63
C ARG A 19 6.19 -3.98 3.14
N CYS A 20 5.58 -2.84 2.84
CA CYS A 20 6.03 -1.56 3.38
C CYS A 20 5.62 -1.47 4.85
N GLN A 21 6.61 -1.19 5.72
CA GLN A 21 6.42 -0.87 7.15
C GLN A 21 6.86 0.58 7.45
N ARG A 22 7.13 1.37 6.41
CA ARG A 22 7.61 2.75 6.52
C ARG A 22 7.42 3.52 5.21
N ILE A 23 6.79 4.69 5.31
CA ILE A 23 6.69 5.67 4.22
C ILE A 23 8.09 6.18 3.84
N ARG A 24 8.45 6.12 2.55
CA ARG A 24 9.74 6.61 2.01
C ARG A 24 9.52 7.71 0.98
N LYS A 25 10.49 8.61 0.80
CA LYS A 25 10.42 9.70 -0.20
C LYS A 25 10.15 9.21 -1.64
N LYS A 26 10.67 8.04 -2.00
CA LYS A 26 10.43 7.39 -3.31
C LYS A 26 8.95 7.08 -3.57
N LEU A 27 8.10 7.10 -2.55
CA LEU A 27 6.66 6.95 -2.71
C LEU A 27 6.04 8.13 -3.49
N LEU A 28 6.66 9.31 -3.46
CA LEU A 28 6.15 10.48 -4.19
C LEU A 28 6.13 10.28 -5.71
N ASP A 29 7.02 9.41 -6.22
CA ASP A 29 7.14 9.10 -7.65
C ASP A 29 6.16 7.99 -8.10
N GLU A 30 5.42 7.38 -7.17
CA GLU A 30 4.46 6.31 -7.47
C GLU A 30 3.10 6.87 -7.88
N PRO A 31 2.28 6.10 -8.64
CA PRO A 31 0.90 6.45 -8.93
C PRO A 31 0.08 6.70 -7.66
N GLU A 32 -0.92 7.58 -7.76
CA GLU A 32 -1.74 7.99 -6.62
C GLU A 32 -2.36 6.81 -5.87
N GLU A 33 -2.93 5.84 -6.58
CA GLU A 33 -3.49 4.62 -5.98
C GLU A 33 -2.48 3.86 -5.12
N VAL A 34 -1.23 3.79 -5.57
CA VAL A 34 -0.14 3.13 -4.84
C VAL A 34 0.23 3.95 -3.60
N ARG A 35 0.32 5.28 -3.73
CA ARG A 35 0.60 6.18 -2.60
C ARG A 35 -0.46 6.05 -1.52
N VAL A 36 -1.73 6.18 -1.89
CA VAL A 36 -2.89 6.07 -1.00
C VAL A 36 -2.88 4.71 -0.29
N LYS A 37 -2.64 3.63 -1.04
CA LYS A 37 -2.61 2.28 -0.47
C LYS A 37 -1.49 2.09 0.55
N VAL A 38 -0.29 2.60 0.28
CA VAL A 38 0.83 2.55 1.23
C VAL A 38 0.53 3.40 2.46
N ILE A 39 0.05 4.64 2.29
CA ILE A 39 -0.27 5.52 3.42
C ILE A 39 -1.31 4.87 4.35
N LEU A 40 -2.40 4.32 3.80
CA LEU A 40 -3.43 3.64 4.59
C LEU A 40 -2.89 2.39 5.30
N HIS A 41 -2.02 1.62 4.65
CA HIS A 41 -1.39 0.45 5.23
C HIS A 41 -0.57 0.80 6.48
N GLU A 42 0.26 1.84 6.39
CA GLU A 42 1.11 2.29 7.50
C GLU A 42 0.28 2.91 8.63
N LEU A 43 -0.76 3.67 8.31
CA LEU A 43 -1.67 4.23 9.32
C LEU A 43 -2.41 3.14 10.08
N LEU A 44 -2.86 2.08 9.40
CA LEU A 44 -3.52 0.95 10.06
C LEU A 44 -2.58 0.19 11.00
N HIS A 45 -1.28 0.15 10.70
CA HIS A 45 -0.29 -0.46 11.59
C HIS A 45 -0.16 0.22 12.95
N LEU A 46 -0.53 1.48 13.08
CA LEU A 46 -0.57 2.18 14.37
C LEU A 46 -1.57 1.55 15.35
N ARG A 47 -2.61 0.88 14.83
CA ARG A 47 -3.66 0.22 15.64
C ARG A 47 -3.62 -1.30 15.56
N TYR A 48 -3.17 -1.84 14.43
CA TYR A 48 -3.17 -3.27 14.13
C TYR A 48 -1.77 -3.68 13.63
N PRO A 49 -0.89 -4.14 14.53
CA PRO A 49 0.50 -4.47 14.17
C PRO A 49 0.59 -5.66 13.19
N ASN A 50 -0.42 -6.53 13.18
CA ASN A 50 -0.47 -7.73 12.35
C ASN A 50 -1.46 -7.57 11.19
N HIS A 51 -1.12 -8.13 10.02
CA HIS A 51 -1.98 -8.20 8.83
C HIS A 51 -3.08 -9.25 8.92
N GLY A 52 -3.78 -9.32 10.06
CA GLY A 52 -4.87 -10.27 10.27
C GLY A 52 -6.11 -9.97 9.43
N LYS A 53 -7.15 -10.80 9.56
CA LYS A 53 -8.42 -10.64 8.82
C LYS A 53 -9.02 -9.23 8.95
N MET A 54 -9.01 -8.68 10.17
CA MET A 54 -9.55 -7.34 10.44
C MET A 54 -8.76 -6.23 9.73
N PHE A 55 -7.43 -6.33 9.71
CA PHE A 55 -6.56 -5.39 9.01
C PHE A 55 -6.91 -5.36 7.51
N LYS A 56 -7.01 -6.54 6.90
CA LYS A 56 -7.31 -6.67 5.47
C LYS A 56 -8.68 -6.10 5.12
N LEU A 57 -9.71 -6.41 5.91
CA LEU A 57 -11.06 -5.88 5.71
C LEU A 57 -11.11 -4.35 5.81
N LEU A 58 -10.45 -3.77 6.82
CA LEU A 58 -10.39 -2.32 6.99
C LEU A 58 -9.63 -1.65 5.85
N LEU A 59 -8.47 -2.21 5.47
CA LEU A 59 -7.68 -1.68 4.35
C LEU A 59 -8.50 -1.68 3.06
N ASP A 60 -9.18 -2.79 2.74
CA ASP A 60 -10.03 -2.90 1.55
C ASP A 60 -11.21 -1.93 1.60
N TYR A 61 -11.83 -1.75 2.77
CA TYR A 61 -12.93 -0.79 2.96
C TYR A 61 -12.47 0.65 2.71
N TYR A 62 -11.36 1.08 3.33
CA TYR A 62 -10.84 2.43 3.17
C TYR A 62 -10.35 2.70 1.75
N LEU A 63 -9.71 1.72 1.11
CA LEU A 63 -9.31 1.83 -0.29
C LEU A 63 -10.51 2.06 -1.21
N LYS A 64 -11.56 1.25 -1.06
CA LYS A 64 -12.81 1.44 -1.83
C LYS A 64 -13.43 2.80 -1.55
N LYS A 65 -13.44 3.23 -0.29
CA LYS A 65 -14.00 4.53 0.09
C LYS A 65 -13.24 5.68 -0.56
N VAL A 66 -11.90 5.66 -0.55
CA VAL A 66 -11.08 6.76 -1.08
C VAL A 66 -11.04 6.78 -2.61
N ILE A 67 -11.01 5.61 -3.26
CA ILE A 67 -10.94 5.51 -4.73
C ILE A 67 -12.31 5.77 -5.39
N ASN A 68 -13.41 5.42 -4.73
CA ASN A 68 -14.76 5.60 -5.27
C ASN A 68 -15.44 6.92 -4.82
N SER A 69 -14.73 7.82 -4.14
CA SER A 69 -15.23 9.16 -3.77
C SER A 69 -14.71 10.21 -4.73
#